data_AF-A0A4Y7UDW6-F1
#
_entry.id   AF-A0A4Y7UDW6-F1
#
_cell.length_a   1.000
_cell.length_b   1.000
_cell.length_c   1.000
_cell.angle_alpha   90.00
_cell.angle_beta   90.00
_cell.angle_gamma   90.00
#
_symmetry.space_group_name_H-M   'P 1'
#
loop_
_entity.id
_entity.type
_entity.pdbx_description
1 polymer ?
#
loop_
_entity_poly.entity_id
_entity_poly.type
_entity_poly.pdbx_seq_one_letter_code
_entity_poly.pdbx_strand_id
1 'polypeptide(L)'
;MVYKFRVILDAEEDIFRDIAILEDDTLEDLHNAIFNAFGFDGMEVASFYTCDETWNQEDEIPLFDTGDVPGEQKIMSDYTLSDILDKENTKIIYVYDFINMWTFLVELAAVEEQSATAIYPETLFSHGEMPDEAIEKNFEADMHDDIYGEFEDDLDEDDLDMFEGDDSFEDFGFEENWN
;
A
#
# COMPACT_ATOMS: atom_id res chain seq x y z
N MET A 1 3.96 -15.60 22.12
CA MET A 1 5.14 -14.76 22.44
C MET A 1 4.74 -13.32 22.24
N VAL A 2 5.56 -12.37 22.68
CA VAL A 2 5.40 -10.95 22.38
C VAL A 2 6.39 -10.58 21.29
N TYR A 3 5.90 -10.03 20.20
CA TYR A 3 6.69 -9.43 19.14
C TYR A 3 6.91 -7.96 19.46
N LYS A 4 8.16 -7.51 19.29
CA LYS A 4 8.53 -6.10 19.42
C LYS A 4 8.97 -5.58 18.06
N PHE A 5 8.14 -4.73 17.49
CA PHE A 5 8.41 -4.07 16.23
C PHE A 5 9.03 -2.70 16.45
N ARG A 6 9.98 -2.35 15.58
CA ARG A 6 10.32 -0.96 15.33
C ARG A 6 9.67 -0.54 14.02
N VAL A 7 8.90 0.54 14.07
CA VAL A 7 8.16 1.11 12.94
C VAL A 7 8.77 2.48 12.65
N ILE A 8 9.43 2.60 11.51
CA ILE A 8 10.17 3.80 11.11
C ILE A 8 9.42 4.45 9.95
N LEU A 9 9.12 5.74 10.06
CA LEU A 9 8.61 6.50 8.93
C LEU A 9 9.74 6.76 7.93
N ASP A 10 9.51 6.48 6.66
CA ASP A 10 10.44 6.79 5.57
C ASP A 10 10.37 8.29 5.22
N ALA A 11 11.05 9.10 6.03
CA ALA A 11 11.14 10.56 5.91
C ALA A 11 12.57 11.05 6.19
N GLU A 12 12.86 12.33 5.91
CA GLU A 12 14.17 12.92 6.19
C GLU A 12 14.52 12.97 7.68
N GLU A 13 13.50 13.13 8.53
CA GLU A 13 13.65 13.15 9.98
C GLU A 13 13.50 11.73 10.56
N ASP A 14 14.30 11.43 11.59
CA ASP A 14 14.20 10.18 12.33
C ASP A 14 12.88 10.15 13.13
N ILE A 15 11.83 9.53 12.58
CA ILE A 15 10.53 9.37 13.25
C ILE A 15 10.22 7.88 13.35
N PHE A 16 10.09 7.37 14.57
CA PHE A 16 9.80 5.95 14.78
C PHE A 16 9.03 5.65 16.08
N ARG A 17 8.41 4.48 16.12
CA ARG A 17 7.72 3.92 17.28
C ARG A 17 8.20 2.50 17.53
N ASP A 18 8.42 2.14 18.79
CA ASP A 18 8.60 0.74 19.18
C ASP A 18 7.27 0.23 19.74
N ILE A 19 6.73 -0.84 19.16
CA ILE A 19 5.41 -1.39 19.48
C ILE A 19 5.56 -2.85 19.89
N ALA A 20 4.94 -3.21 21.01
CA ALA A 20 4.81 -4.60 21.45
C ALA A 20 3.39 -5.12 21.16
N ILE A 21 3.31 -6.30 20.57
CA ILE A 21 2.04 -6.96 20.17
C ILE A 21 2.20 -8.48 20.30
N LEU A 22 1.11 -9.25 20.41
CA LEU A 22 1.20 -10.70 20.52
C LEU A 22 1.48 -11.35 19.16
N GLU A 23 2.19 -12.47 19.15
CA GLU A 23 2.50 -13.18 17.89
C GLU A 23 1.25 -13.73 17.17
N ASP A 24 0.19 -14.00 17.95
CA ASP A 24 -1.10 -14.52 17.49
C ASP A 24 -2.11 -13.43 17.13
N ASP A 25 -1.77 -12.15 17.33
CA ASP A 25 -2.53 -11.02 16.81
C ASP A 25 -2.39 -10.94 15.29
N THR A 26 -3.33 -10.25 14.63
CA THR A 26 -3.38 -10.13 13.17
C THR A 26 -2.57 -8.96 12.64
N LEU A 27 -2.35 -8.91 11.32
CA LEU A 27 -1.84 -7.69 10.69
C LEU A 27 -2.81 -6.51 10.86
N GLU A 28 -4.12 -6.75 10.98
CA GLU A 28 -5.11 -5.71 11.24
C GLU A 28 -4.91 -5.10 12.64
N ASP A 29 -4.58 -5.94 13.64
CA ASP A 29 -4.23 -5.46 14.98
C ASP A 29 -2.93 -4.64 14.97
N LEU A 30 -1.93 -5.04 14.16
CA LEU A 30 -0.71 -4.26 13.97
C LEU A 30 -0.98 -2.93 13.26
N HIS A 31 -1.83 -2.90 12.23
CA HIS A 31 -2.30 -1.67 11.58
C HIS A 31 -2.90 -0.72 12.62
N ASN A 32 -3.82 -1.21 13.45
CA ASN A 32 -4.44 -0.43 14.52
C ASN A 32 -3.42 0.06 15.55
N ALA A 33 -2.43 -0.77 15.92
CA ALA A 33 -1.38 -0.38 16.85
C ALA A 33 -0.49 0.73 16.28
N ILE A 34 -0.10 0.65 15.00
CA ILE A 34 0.66 1.68 14.29
C ILE A 34 -0.17 2.96 14.19
N PHE A 35 -1.43 2.85 13.76
CA PHE A 35 -2.36 3.97 13.62
C PHE A 35 -2.44 4.80 14.92
N ASN A 36 -2.64 4.11 16.04
CA ASN A 36 -2.71 4.73 17.36
C ASN A 36 -1.36 5.29 17.83
N ALA A 37 -0.24 4.60 17.58
CA ALA A 37 1.08 5.01 18.03
C ALA A 37 1.60 6.29 17.33
N PHE A 38 1.21 6.49 16.06
CA PHE A 38 1.55 7.69 15.30
C PHE A 38 0.49 8.80 15.43
N GLY A 39 -0.66 8.52 16.04
CA GLY A 39 -1.67 9.52 16.38
C GLY A 39 -2.45 10.02 15.17
N PHE A 40 -2.65 9.16 14.17
CA PHE A 40 -3.51 9.46 13.03
C PHE A 40 -4.96 9.68 13.46
N ASP A 41 -5.68 10.53 12.74
CA ASP A 41 -7.08 10.90 13.01
C ASP A 41 -8.05 10.52 11.88
N GLY A 42 -7.52 10.05 10.75
CA GLY A 42 -8.27 9.64 9.56
C GLY A 42 -8.79 8.19 9.60
N MET A 43 -9.52 7.82 8.55
CA MET A 43 -9.94 6.44 8.27
C MET A 43 -9.50 6.05 6.86
N GLU A 44 -8.29 6.46 6.49
CA GLU A 44 -7.74 6.12 5.18
C GLU A 44 -7.37 4.64 5.09
N VAL A 45 -7.31 4.16 3.86
CA VAL A 45 -6.94 2.79 3.53
C VAL A 45 -5.44 2.55 3.71
N ALA A 46 -5.08 1.29 3.93
CA ALA A 46 -3.70 0.87 4.15
C ALA A 46 -3.45 -0.52 3.57
N SER A 47 -2.18 -0.80 3.28
CA SER A 47 -1.69 -2.12 2.87
C SER A 47 -0.36 -2.42 3.55
N PHE A 48 -0.14 -3.68 3.89
CA PHE A 48 1.19 -4.22 4.16
C PHE A 48 1.76 -4.83 2.87
N TYR A 49 3.08 -4.80 2.74
CA TYR A 49 3.80 -5.48 1.66
C TYR A 49 4.90 -6.33 2.27
N THR A 50 4.98 -7.61 1.88
CA THR A 50 6.19 -8.39 2.16
C THR A 50 7.37 -7.79 1.43
N CYS A 51 8.59 -8.04 1.92
CA CYS A 51 9.78 -7.48 1.30
C CYS A 51 11.02 -8.32 1.55
N ASP A 52 12.01 -8.13 0.68
CA ASP A 52 13.34 -8.73 0.84
C ASP A 52 14.21 -7.96 1.86
N GLU A 53 15.44 -8.43 2.09
CA GLU A 53 16.35 -7.77 3.03
C GLU A 53 16.74 -6.33 2.63
N THR A 54 16.55 -5.97 1.36
CA THR A 54 16.83 -4.65 0.80
C THR A 54 15.59 -3.75 0.70
N TRP A 55 14.47 -4.14 1.33
CA TRP A 55 13.20 -3.41 1.33
C TRP A 55 12.55 -3.28 -0.05
N ASN A 56 12.80 -4.22 -0.97
CA ASN A 56 12.03 -4.30 -2.21
C ASN A 56 10.66 -4.89 -1.92
N GLN A 57 9.59 -4.22 -2.37
CA GLN A 57 8.20 -4.66 -2.17
C GLN A 57 7.91 -5.91 -3.00
N GLU A 58 7.19 -6.85 -2.39
CA GLU A 58 6.72 -8.10 -3.01
C GLU A 58 5.18 -8.19 -2.96
N ASP A 59 4.62 -9.09 -2.14
CA ASP A 59 3.19 -9.36 -2.10
C ASP A 59 2.43 -8.34 -1.25
N GLU A 60 1.31 -7.83 -1.77
CA GLU A 60 0.41 -6.91 -1.08
C GLU A 60 -0.62 -7.63 -0.22
N ILE A 61 -0.86 -7.09 0.98
CA ILE A 61 -1.88 -7.53 1.93
C ILE A 61 -2.73 -6.31 2.33
N PRO A 62 -3.86 -6.08 1.66
CA PRO A 62 -4.68 -4.89 1.87
C PRO A 62 -5.56 -5.01 3.13
N LEU A 63 -5.98 -3.86 3.65
CA LEU A 63 -6.89 -3.77 4.79
C LEU A 63 -8.29 -4.31 4.45
N PHE A 64 -8.73 -4.14 3.21
CA PHE A 64 -10.03 -4.61 2.70
C PHE A 64 -9.85 -5.41 1.42
N ASP A 65 -10.82 -6.26 1.13
CA ASP A 65 -10.81 -7.08 -0.08
C ASP A 65 -11.03 -6.18 -1.30
N THR A 66 -10.00 -6.09 -2.13
CA THR A 66 -9.98 -5.32 -3.38
C THR A 66 -10.31 -6.18 -4.61
N GLY A 67 -10.61 -7.47 -4.44
CA GLY A 67 -10.94 -8.38 -5.53
C GLY A 67 -12.31 -8.12 -6.15
N ASP A 68 -12.47 -8.55 -7.42
CA ASP A 68 -13.76 -8.49 -8.13
C ASP A 68 -14.81 -9.41 -7.50
N VAL A 69 -14.35 -10.49 -6.86
CA VAL A 69 -15.21 -11.47 -6.17
C VAL A 69 -15.01 -11.34 -4.65
N PRO A 70 -16.06 -11.06 -3.87
CA PRO A 70 -15.95 -10.98 -2.42
C PRO A 70 -15.42 -12.28 -1.79
N GLY A 71 -14.37 -12.14 -0.98
CA GLY A 71 -13.64 -13.21 -0.31
C GLY A 71 -12.59 -13.92 -1.17
N GLU A 72 -12.24 -13.38 -2.35
CA GLU A 72 -11.20 -13.95 -3.21
C GLU A 72 -9.80 -13.58 -2.73
N GLN A 73 -9.58 -12.32 -2.34
CA GLN A 73 -8.29 -11.85 -1.85
C GLN A 73 -8.26 -11.88 -0.33
N LYS A 74 -7.14 -12.39 0.21
CA LYS A 74 -6.90 -12.36 1.65
C LYS A 74 -6.56 -10.94 2.11
N ILE A 75 -7.00 -10.60 3.30
CA ILE A 75 -6.80 -9.27 3.90
C ILE A 75 -6.00 -9.36 5.20
N MET A 76 -5.66 -8.21 5.78
CA MET A 76 -4.88 -8.14 7.02
C MET A 76 -5.42 -9.01 8.17
N SER A 77 -6.75 -9.14 8.33
CA SER A 77 -7.35 -9.98 9.38
C SER A 77 -7.22 -11.49 9.13
N ASP A 78 -6.86 -11.92 7.93
CA ASP A 78 -6.67 -13.33 7.58
C ASP A 78 -5.26 -13.85 7.94
N TYR A 79 -4.35 -12.95 8.31
CA TYR A 79 -2.96 -13.27 8.62
C TYR A 79 -2.64 -12.94 10.07
N THR A 80 -2.20 -13.95 10.82
CA THR A 80 -1.52 -13.68 12.09
C THR A 80 -0.11 -13.16 11.83
N LEU A 81 0.45 -12.42 12.77
CA LEU A 81 1.83 -11.94 12.65
C LEU A 81 2.81 -13.09 12.49
N SER A 82 2.60 -14.19 13.21
CA SER A 82 3.43 -15.40 13.11
C SER A 82 3.38 -16.12 11.76
N ASP A 83 2.37 -15.85 10.91
CA ASP A 83 2.28 -16.45 9.58
C ASP A 83 3.27 -15.81 8.58
N ILE A 84 3.67 -14.56 8.84
CA ILE A 84 4.48 -13.75 7.92
C ILE A 84 5.84 -13.39 8.52
N LEU A 85 5.88 -13.15 9.83
CA LEU A 85 7.04 -12.59 10.51
C LEU A 85 7.59 -13.58 11.55
N ASP A 86 8.88 -13.86 11.44
CA ASP A 86 9.62 -14.71 12.34
C ASP A 86 11.10 -14.27 12.43
N LYS A 87 11.97 -15.15 12.94
CA LYS A 87 13.40 -14.84 13.12
C LYS A 87 14.19 -14.81 11.81
N GLU A 88 13.65 -15.40 10.73
CA GLU A 88 14.25 -15.43 9.40
C GLU A 88 13.64 -14.32 8.53
N ASN A 89 12.35 -14.06 8.67
CA ASN A 89 11.60 -13.03 7.94
C ASN A 89 11.16 -11.93 8.92
N THR A 90 11.99 -10.90 9.07
CA THR A 90 11.80 -9.87 10.11
C THR A 90 11.22 -8.56 9.59
N LYS A 91 11.11 -8.39 8.27
CA LYS A 91 10.78 -7.10 7.64
C LYS A 91 9.46 -7.15 6.91
N ILE A 92 8.68 -6.07 7.04
CA ILE A 92 7.46 -5.83 6.27
C ILE A 92 7.33 -4.32 6.06
N ILE A 93 6.76 -3.90 4.93
CA ILE A 93 6.51 -2.50 4.63
C ILE A 93 5.04 -2.22 4.91
N TYR A 94 4.75 -1.07 5.51
CA TYR A 94 3.39 -0.62 5.77
C TYR A 94 3.16 0.71 5.06
N VAL A 95 2.12 0.78 4.24
CA VAL A 95 1.72 2.01 3.54
C VAL A 95 0.35 2.42 4.03
N TYR A 96 0.25 3.65 4.52
CA TYR A 96 -1.00 4.27 4.98
C TYR A 96 -1.32 5.46 4.09
N ASP A 97 -2.61 5.62 3.74
CA ASP A 97 -3.13 6.70 2.90
C ASP A 97 -2.44 6.76 1.53
N PHE A 98 -3.09 6.17 0.51
CA PHE A 98 -2.54 6.12 -0.86
C PHE A 98 -2.51 7.48 -1.58
N ILE A 99 -3.04 8.57 -0.99
CA ILE A 99 -2.87 9.92 -1.55
C ILE A 99 -1.52 10.47 -1.11
N ASN A 100 -1.20 10.34 0.18
CA ASN A 100 0.00 10.88 0.79
C ASN A 100 1.18 9.89 0.80
N MET A 101 0.91 8.60 0.59
CA MET A 101 1.89 7.51 0.51
C MET A 101 2.79 7.40 1.74
N TRP A 102 2.22 7.55 2.95
CA TRP A 102 2.98 7.40 4.19
C TRP A 102 3.55 5.99 4.28
N THR A 103 4.86 5.89 4.04
CA THR A 103 5.57 4.61 3.97
C THR A 103 6.31 4.38 5.28
N PHE A 104 6.11 3.21 5.86
CA PHE A 104 6.76 2.79 7.10
C PHE A 104 7.54 1.51 6.88
N LEU A 105 8.78 1.50 7.35
CA LEU A 105 9.63 0.32 7.43
C LEU A 105 9.39 -0.34 8.79
N VAL A 106 8.82 -1.54 8.80
CA VAL A 106 8.49 -2.28 10.01
C VAL A 106 9.43 -3.46 10.16
N GLU A 107 10.18 -3.50 11.26
CA GLU A 107 11.16 -4.55 11.53
C GLU A 107 10.89 -5.22 12.89
N LEU A 108 10.84 -6.55 12.91
CA LEU A 108 10.75 -7.38 14.10
C LEU A 108 12.09 -7.36 14.84
N ALA A 109 12.21 -6.48 15.82
CA ALA A 109 13.45 -6.28 16.56
C ALA A 109 13.70 -7.35 17.64
N ALA A 110 12.63 -7.89 18.24
CA ALA A 110 12.75 -8.94 19.26
C ALA A 110 11.48 -9.78 19.42
N VAL A 111 11.69 -11.01 19.89
CA VAL A 111 10.62 -11.92 20.34
C VAL A 111 10.89 -12.31 21.78
N GLU A 112 9.95 -12.02 22.67
CA GLU A 112 10.09 -12.21 24.12
C GLU A 112 8.91 -12.96 24.73
N GLU A 113 9.08 -13.44 25.97
CA GLU A 113 7.97 -14.00 26.75
C GLU A 113 7.03 -12.90 27.22
N GLN A 114 5.74 -13.24 27.32
CA GLN A 114 4.72 -12.31 27.78
C GLN A 114 4.93 -11.95 29.26
N SER A 115 4.99 -10.65 29.55
CA SER A 115 4.91 -10.16 30.93
C SER A 115 3.52 -10.33 31.51
N ALA A 116 3.41 -10.87 32.73
CA ALA A 116 2.14 -11.12 33.41
C ALA A 116 1.33 -9.84 33.76
N THR A 117 1.96 -8.66 33.66
CA THR A 117 1.34 -7.38 34.05
C THR A 117 1.09 -6.43 32.88
N ALA A 118 1.60 -6.74 31.68
CA ALA A 118 1.45 -5.90 30.50
C ALA A 118 0.17 -6.23 29.73
N ILE A 119 -0.39 -5.24 29.04
CA ILE A 119 -1.53 -5.38 28.14
C ILE A 119 -1.03 -5.00 26.75
N TYR A 120 -1.35 -5.83 25.76
CA TYR A 120 -0.93 -5.62 24.37
C TYR A 120 -2.15 -5.29 23.51
N PRO A 121 -1.97 -4.56 22.38
CA PRO A 121 -0.73 -3.91 21.96
C PRO A 121 -0.34 -2.71 22.84
N GLU A 122 0.97 -2.44 22.95
CA GLU A 122 1.54 -1.33 23.73
C GLU A 122 2.61 -0.59 22.93
N THR A 123 2.58 0.75 22.93
CA THR A 123 3.68 1.57 22.43
C THR A 123 4.75 1.71 23.52
N LEU A 124 5.89 1.06 23.32
CA LEU A 124 7.01 1.05 24.26
C LEU A 124 7.84 2.33 24.21
N PHE A 125 7.99 2.91 23.02
CA PHE A 125 8.82 4.08 22.80
C PHE A 125 8.33 4.90 21.60
N SER A 126 8.51 6.22 21.68
CA SER A 126 8.16 7.15 20.61
C SER A 126 9.26 8.20 20.42
N HIS A 127 9.64 8.44 19.17
CA HIS A 127 10.61 9.45 18.77
C HIS A 127 10.17 10.18 17.50
N GLY A 128 10.36 11.50 17.47
CA GLY A 128 9.90 12.35 16.36
C GLY A 128 8.39 12.59 16.37
N GLU A 129 7.98 13.69 15.72
CA GLU A 129 6.58 14.05 15.47
C GLU A 129 6.26 13.82 14.00
N MET A 130 5.01 13.46 13.69
CA MET A 130 4.58 13.34 12.30
C MET A 130 4.63 14.72 11.63
N PRO A 131 5.16 14.86 10.41
CA PRO A 131 5.10 16.10 9.68
C PRO A 131 3.66 16.40 9.23
N ASP A 132 3.32 17.68 9.11
CA ASP A 132 1.96 18.13 8.73
C ASP A 132 1.60 17.74 7.27
N GLU A 133 2.61 17.59 6.41
CA GLU A 133 2.46 17.23 5.01
C GLU A 133 3.39 16.06 4.66
N ALA A 134 2.92 15.15 3.82
CA ALA A 134 3.77 14.11 3.27
C ALA A 134 4.80 14.70 2.32
N ILE A 135 6.01 14.16 2.37
CA ILE A 135 7.08 14.57 1.47
C ILE A 135 6.75 14.03 0.07
N GLU A 136 6.76 14.90 -0.94
CA GLU A 136 6.70 14.46 -2.34
C GLU A 136 7.93 13.61 -2.65
N LYS A 137 7.78 12.28 -2.67
CA LYS A 137 8.80 11.39 -3.24
C LYS A 137 8.87 11.66 -4.74
N ASN A 138 9.90 12.40 -5.16
CA ASN A 138 10.28 12.48 -6.56
C ASN A 138 10.78 11.10 -7.00
N PHE A 139 9.87 10.26 -7.48
CA PHE A 139 10.24 9.07 -8.24
C PHE A 139 10.85 9.54 -9.56
N GLU A 140 12.15 9.78 -9.55
CA GLU A 140 12.94 9.67 -10.78
C GLU A 140 12.94 8.19 -11.14
N ALA A 141 11.91 7.77 -11.87
CA ALA A 141 12.06 6.58 -12.68
C ALA A 141 13.27 6.84 -13.57
N ASP A 142 14.34 6.06 -13.40
CA ASP A 142 15.26 5.80 -14.49
C ASP A 142 14.40 5.14 -15.59
N MET A 143 13.68 5.97 -16.35
CA MET A 143 13.18 5.62 -17.65
C MET A 143 14.43 5.39 -18.48
N HIS A 144 14.98 4.18 -18.37
CA HIS A 144 15.80 3.66 -19.44
C HIS A 144 14.95 3.83 -20.70
N ASP A 145 15.48 4.67 -21.58
CA ASP A 145 14.87 5.37 -22.71
C ASP A 145 14.36 4.43 -23.83
N ASP A 146 13.95 3.20 -23.49
CA ASP A 146 13.77 2.08 -24.43
C ASP A 146 12.33 1.52 -24.50
N ILE A 147 11.35 2.04 -23.74
CA ILE A 147 9.95 1.59 -23.86
C ILE A 147 9.17 2.34 -24.95
N TYR A 148 9.64 3.51 -25.39
CA TYR A 148 9.02 4.28 -26.48
C TYR A 148 9.70 4.07 -27.86
N GLY A 149 10.61 3.10 -27.99
CA GLY A 149 11.38 2.86 -29.22
C GLY A 149 10.88 1.74 -30.14
N GLU A 150 9.89 0.92 -29.74
CA GLU A 150 9.41 -0.23 -30.52
C GLU A 150 7.90 -0.22 -30.84
N PHE A 151 7.28 0.96 -30.83
CA PHE A 151 6.02 1.21 -31.53
C PHE A 151 6.23 2.29 -32.60
N GLU A 152 7.20 2.09 -33.49
CA GLU A 152 7.01 2.54 -34.88
C GLU A 152 5.93 1.63 -35.47
N ASP A 153 4.68 1.99 -35.19
CA ASP A 153 3.53 1.52 -35.95
C ASP A 153 3.71 2.09 -37.36
N ASP A 154 4.08 1.21 -38.28
CA ASP A 154 4.23 1.41 -39.72
C ASP A 154 2.83 1.69 -40.32
N LEU A 155 2.19 2.77 -39.85
CA LEU A 155 0.98 3.32 -40.43
C LEU A 155 1.39 4.01 -41.73
N ASP A 156 1.45 3.21 -42.79
CA ASP A 156 1.55 3.70 -44.16
C ASP A 156 0.47 4.78 -44.40
N GLU A 157 0.87 5.94 -44.89
CA GLU A 157 -0.02 7.08 -45.24
C GLU A 157 -1.13 6.70 -46.25
N ASP A 158 -1.07 5.50 -46.86
CA ASP A 158 -2.07 4.98 -47.81
C ASP A 158 -3.36 4.45 -47.16
N ASP A 159 -3.41 4.20 -45.83
CA ASP A 159 -4.62 3.70 -45.15
C ASP A 159 -5.59 4.81 -44.70
N LEU A 160 -5.21 6.09 -44.85
CA LEU A 160 -6.06 7.25 -44.54
C LEU A 160 -7.04 7.62 -45.66
N ASP A 161 -6.87 7.07 -46.87
CA ASP A 161 -7.72 7.36 -48.04
C ASP A 161 -9.01 6.52 -48.09
N MET A 162 -9.26 5.62 -47.13
CA MET A 162 -10.48 4.80 -47.08
C MET A 162 -11.62 5.43 -46.26
N PHE A 163 -11.48 6.69 -45.82
CA PHE A 163 -12.53 7.42 -45.08
C PHE A 163 -13.03 8.70 -45.79
N GLU A 164 -12.69 8.91 -47.07
CA GLU A 164 -13.33 9.94 -47.91
C GLU A 164 -14.27 9.29 -48.93
N GLY A 165 -15.47 8.86 -48.50
CA GLY A 165 -16.46 8.42 -49.49
C GLY A 165 -17.68 7.63 -49.03
N ASP A 166 -18.37 8.04 -47.97
CA ASP A 166 -19.78 7.66 -47.81
C ASP A 166 -20.61 8.82 -47.23
N ASP A 167 -21.04 9.69 -48.15
CA ASP A 167 -22.21 10.53 -47.98
C ASP A 167 -23.47 9.65 -47.88
N SER A 168 -23.77 9.16 -46.67
CA SER A 168 -25.08 8.61 -46.34
C SER A 168 -25.55 9.09 -44.97
N PHE A 169 -25.67 10.41 -44.85
CA PHE A 169 -26.55 11.04 -43.86
C PHE A 169 -27.95 11.14 -44.46
N GLU A 170 -28.64 10.01 -44.62
CA GLU A 170 -30.08 9.98 -44.83
C GLU A 170 -30.80 9.98 -43.47
N ASP A 171 -31.20 11.19 -43.08
CA ASP A 171 -32.49 11.53 -42.49
C ASP A 171 -33.30 10.40 -41.82
N PHE A 172 -33.19 10.31 -40.49
CA PHE A 172 -34.30 9.86 -39.67
C PHE A 172 -34.57 10.88 -38.56
N GLY A 173 -35.32 11.92 -38.95
CA GLY A 173 -36.58 12.24 -38.29
C GLY A 173 -36.54 12.50 -36.79
N PHE A 174 -36.35 13.77 -36.45
CA PHE A 174 -36.85 14.38 -35.21
C PHE A 174 -38.35 14.04 -35.02
N GLU A 175 -38.69 13.28 -33.99
CA GLU A 175 -40.00 13.41 -33.34
C GLU A 175 -39.80 13.56 -31.83
N GLU A 176 -39.79 14.84 -31.41
CA GLU A 176 -40.27 15.21 -30.09
C GLU A 176 -41.72 14.74 -29.96
N ASN A 177 -42.00 13.90 -28.96
CA ASN A 177 -43.34 13.88 -28.41
C ASN A 177 -43.27 13.88 -26.89
N TRP A 178 -43.46 15.09 -26.36
CA TRP A 178 -43.88 15.36 -25.00
C TRP A 178 -45.24 14.70 -24.72
N ASN A 179 -45.27 13.75 -23.78
CA ASN A 179 -46.28 13.70 -22.71
C ASN A 179 -45.89 12.72 -21.60
#